data_AF-B3PES8-F1
#
_entry.id   AF-B3PES8-F1
#
_cell.length_a   1.000
_cell.length_b   1.000
_cell.length_c   1.000
_cell.angle_alpha   90.00
_cell.angle_beta   90.00
_cell.angle_gamma   90.00
#
_symmetry.space_group_name_H-M   'P 1'
#
loop_
_entity.id
_entity.type
_entity.pdbx_description
1 polymer ?
#
loop_
_entity_poly.entity_id
_entity_poly.type
_entity_poly.pdbx_seq_one_letter_code
_entity_poly.pdbx_strand_id
1 'polypeptide(L)'
;MLKILILAVVITLGVIGYARYKQLPPDQKRKMLWRVGTGVFLGVLVLLVITGRMHWVGAALGALLPFARSAFGLVMQALPLWMKHRQQKAESPKPASKLAIDEALEVLGLKGDIRKGEINEEMVNDAHRRLIQKLHPDRGGNDYLAAKINQARDLLIAEIQKYQQP
;
A
#
# COMPACT_ATOMS: atom_id res chain seq x y z
N MET A 1 6.09 -40.28 29.29
CA MET A 1 7.21 -40.77 28.47
C MET A 1 7.21 -40.17 27.06
N LEU A 2 6.23 -40.51 26.18
CA LEU A 2 6.23 -40.08 24.77
C LEU A 2 6.28 -38.54 24.56
N LYS A 3 5.54 -37.77 25.36
CA LYS A 3 5.52 -36.29 25.28
C LYS A 3 6.88 -35.65 25.62
N ILE A 4 7.64 -36.26 26.54
CA ILE A 4 8.94 -35.76 27.00
C ILE A 4 10.01 -36.04 25.93
N LEU A 5 9.95 -37.20 25.28
CA LEU A 5 10.79 -37.54 24.13
C LEU A 5 10.54 -36.60 22.95
N ILE A 6 9.28 -36.29 22.63
CA ILE A 6 8.95 -35.35 21.54
C ILE A 6 9.49 -33.95 21.86
N LEU A 7 9.33 -33.48 23.11
CA LEU A 7 9.86 -32.19 23.53
C LEU A 7 11.39 -32.12 23.41
N ALA A 8 12.09 -33.17 23.84
CA ALA A 8 13.54 -33.26 23.72
C ALA A 8 14.00 -33.20 22.25
N VAL A 9 13.35 -33.96 21.35
CA VAL A 9 13.65 -33.96 19.91
C VAL A 9 13.42 -32.58 19.28
N VAL A 10 12.33 -31.89 19.63
CA VAL A 10 12.02 -30.54 19.13
C VAL A 10 13.07 -29.52 19.58
N ILE A 11 13.48 -29.58 20.85
CA ILE A 11 14.52 -28.71 21.40
C ILE A 11 15.85 -28.95 20.68
N THR A 12 16.25 -30.22 20.49
CA THR A 12 17.50 -30.57 19.80
C THR A 12 17.49 -30.08 18.35
N LEU A 13 16.40 -30.29 17.61
CA LEU A 13 16.25 -29.79 16.24
C LEU A 13 16.24 -28.26 16.16
N GLY A 14 15.63 -27.59 17.15
CA GLY A 14 15.62 -26.13 17.26
C GLY A 14 17.02 -25.54 17.47
N VAL A 15 17.82 -26.14 18.36
CA VAL A 15 19.20 -25.72 18.63
C VAL A 15 20.09 -25.91 17.39
N ILE A 16 20.00 -27.07 16.72
CA ILE A 16 20.75 -27.35 15.48
C ILE A 16 20.33 -26.39 14.35
N GLY A 17 19.03 -26.14 14.22
CA GLY A 17 18.47 -25.21 13.23
C GLY A 17 18.94 -23.77 13.46
N TYR A 18 18.95 -23.30 14.71
CA TYR A 18 19.41 -21.96 15.08
C TYR A 18 20.92 -21.78 14.85
N ALA A 19 21.72 -22.79 15.22
CA ALA A 19 23.16 -22.79 14.98
C ALA A 19 23.48 -22.69 13.47
N ARG A 20 22.74 -23.43 12.62
CA ARG A 20 22.86 -23.32 11.17
C ARG A 20 22.40 -21.95 10.66
N TYR A 21 21.28 -21.41 11.16
CA TYR A 21 20.71 -20.12 10.74
C TYR A 21 21.68 -18.95 10.88
N LYS A 22 22.49 -18.92 11.95
CA LYS A 22 23.48 -17.87 12.21
C LYS A 22 24.61 -17.83 11.16
N GLN A 23 24.87 -18.96 10.48
CA GLN A 23 25.95 -19.10 9.50
C GLN A 23 25.51 -18.88 8.03
N LEU A 24 24.22 -18.67 7.76
CA LEU A 24 23.73 -18.51 6.38
C LEU A 24 23.81 -17.05 5.87
N PRO A 25 24.10 -16.83 4.57
CA PRO A 25 23.92 -15.54 3.91
C PRO A 25 22.45 -15.09 3.91
N PRO A 26 22.16 -13.77 3.90
CA PRO A 26 20.79 -13.23 4.02
C PRO A 26 19.78 -13.81 3.02
N ASP A 27 20.21 -14.16 1.81
CA ASP A 27 19.33 -14.75 0.79
C ASP A 27 18.86 -16.17 1.12
N GLN A 28 19.71 -16.96 1.78
CA GLN A 28 19.37 -18.33 2.15
C GLN A 28 18.63 -18.40 3.50
N LYS A 29 18.80 -17.39 4.37
CA LYS A 29 18.04 -17.28 5.64
C LYS A 29 16.54 -17.30 5.39
N ARG A 30 16.06 -16.55 4.39
CA ARG A 30 14.62 -16.49 4.05
C ARG A 30 14.12 -17.86 3.57
N LYS A 31 14.87 -18.52 2.69
CA LYS A 31 14.51 -19.85 2.16
C LYS A 31 14.51 -20.93 3.25
N MET A 32 15.47 -20.87 4.17
CA MET A 32 15.56 -21.75 5.33
C MET A 32 14.40 -21.53 6.30
N LEU A 33 14.07 -20.27 6.62
CA LEU A 33 12.94 -19.89 7.46
C LEU A 33 11.62 -20.46 6.92
N TRP A 34 11.36 -20.29 5.62
CA TRP A 34 10.16 -20.85 5.00
C TRP A 34 10.12 -22.37 5.08
N ARG A 35 11.24 -23.07 4.79
CA ARG A 35 11.32 -24.54 4.85
C ARG A 35 11.13 -25.08 6.27
N VAL A 36 11.84 -24.52 7.25
CA VAL A 36 11.74 -24.92 8.66
C VAL A 36 10.35 -24.61 9.20
N GLY A 37 9.81 -23.41 8.92
CA GLY A 37 8.45 -23.03 9.32
C GLY A 37 7.39 -23.99 8.78
N THR A 38 7.51 -24.38 7.51
CA THR A 38 6.58 -25.35 6.89
C THR A 38 6.69 -26.73 7.54
N GLY A 39 7.92 -27.21 7.78
CA GLY A 39 8.15 -28.50 8.45
C GLY A 39 7.61 -28.55 9.88
N VAL A 40 7.83 -27.48 10.66
CA VAL A 40 7.29 -27.35 12.02
C VAL A 40 5.76 -27.33 11.99
N PHE A 41 5.15 -26.56 11.10
CA PHE A 41 3.70 -26.50 10.94
C PHE A 41 3.09 -27.88 10.64
N LEU A 42 3.66 -28.62 9.69
CA LEU A 42 3.21 -29.97 9.36
C LEU A 42 3.41 -30.94 10.54
N GLY A 43 4.54 -30.86 11.24
CA GLY A 43 4.80 -31.66 12.43
C GLY A 43 3.77 -31.43 13.54
N VAL A 44 3.43 -30.17 13.80
CA VAL A 44 2.38 -29.78 14.77
C VAL A 44 1.02 -30.33 14.36
N LEU A 45 0.66 -30.26 13.07
CA LEU A 45 -0.60 -30.83 12.57
C LEU A 45 -0.67 -32.34 12.81
N VAL A 46 0.37 -33.09 12.47
CA VAL A 46 0.44 -34.55 12.70
C VAL A 46 0.34 -34.87 14.19
N LEU A 47 1.02 -34.11 15.04
CA LEU A 47 0.95 -34.27 16.50
C LEU A 47 -0.47 -34.00 17.03
N LEU A 48 -1.17 -33.01 16.48
CA LEU A 48 -2.56 -32.72 16.83
C LEU A 48 -3.53 -33.83 16.41
N VAL A 49 -3.27 -34.46 15.27
CA VAL A 49 -4.03 -35.63 14.78
C VAL A 49 -3.82 -36.82 15.72
N ILE A 50 -2.57 -37.15 16.03
CA ILE A 50 -2.21 -38.29 16.88
C ILE A 50 -2.72 -38.12 18.32
N THR A 51 -2.77 -36.89 18.83
CA THR A 51 -3.24 -36.60 20.20
C THR A 51 -4.76 -36.53 20.34
N GLY A 52 -5.51 -36.79 19.27
CA GLY A 52 -6.99 -36.82 19.30
C GLY A 52 -7.65 -35.45 19.41
N ARG A 53 -6.91 -34.35 19.28
CA ARG A 53 -7.43 -32.97 19.35
C ARG A 53 -7.93 -32.42 18.01
N MET A 54 -8.03 -33.26 17.00
CA MET A 54 -8.41 -32.87 15.64
C MET A 54 -9.79 -32.22 15.53
N HIS A 55 -10.71 -32.50 16.46
CA HIS A 55 -12.02 -31.85 16.53
C HIS A 55 -11.93 -30.33 16.77
N TRP A 56 -10.92 -29.85 17.51
CA TRP A 56 -10.68 -28.41 17.67
C TRP A 56 -10.17 -27.75 16.39
N VAL A 57 -9.42 -28.49 15.55
CA VAL A 57 -8.95 -27.99 14.24
C VAL A 57 -10.12 -27.87 13.28
N GLY A 58 -10.97 -28.89 13.21
CA GLY A 58 -12.20 -28.86 12.43
C GLY A 58 -13.14 -27.74 12.88
N ALA A 59 -13.31 -27.55 14.19
CA ALA A 59 -14.10 -26.45 14.75
C ALA A 59 -13.51 -25.08 14.42
N ALA A 60 -12.19 -24.91 14.53
CA ALA A 60 -11.51 -23.67 14.17
C ALA A 60 -11.63 -23.34 12.67
N LEU A 61 -11.44 -24.34 11.79
CA LEU A 61 -11.65 -24.16 10.34
C LEU A 61 -13.11 -23.85 10.01
N GLY A 62 -14.06 -24.54 10.62
CA GLY A 62 -15.49 -24.29 10.46
C GLY A 62 -15.91 -22.90 10.95
N ALA A 63 -15.34 -22.44 12.07
CA ALA A 63 -15.59 -21.11 12.60
C ALA A 63 -14.98 -19.99 11.74
N LEU A 64 -13.91 -20.27 10.99
CA LEU A 64 -13.28 -19.32 10.07
C LEU A 64 -14.04 -19.17 8.75
N LEU A 65 -14.85 -20.15 8.36
CA LEU A 65 -15.65 -20.16 7.14
C LEU A 65 -16.56 -18.92 6.96
N PRO A 66 -17.38 -18.50 7.96
CA PRO A 66 -18.20 -17.28 7.86
C PRO A 66 -17.36 -16.00 7.82
N PHE A 67 -16.20 -15.98 8.50
CA PHE A 67 -15.29 -14.84 8.47
C PHE A 67 -14.60 -14.68 7.11
N ALA A 68 -14.16 -15.79 6.50
CA ALA A 68 -13.58 -15.78 5.15
C ALA A 68 -14.60 -15.30 4.11
N ARG A 69 -15.85 -15.76 4.20
CA ARG A 69 -16.95 -15.30 3.33
C ARG A 69 -17.23 -13.80 3.51
N SER A 70 -17.23 -13.32 4.75
CA SER A 70 -17.48 -11.90 5.05
C SER A 70 -16.34 -11.00 4.60
N ALA A 71 -15.08 -11.42 4.85
CA ALA A 71 -13.89 -10.71 4.38
C ALA A 71 -13.85 -10.64 2.84
N PHE A 72 -14.21 -11.73 2.14
CA PHE A 72 -14.30 -11.73 0.69
C PHE A 72 -15.30 -10.70 0.16
N GLY A 73 -16.49 -10.61 0.77
CA GLY A 73 -17.49 -9.60 0.40
C GLY A 73 -17.02 -8.17 0.60
N LEU A 74 -16.43 -7.87 1.77
CA LEU A 74 -15.88 -6.54 2.08
C LEU A 74 -14.72 -6.17 1.15
N VAL A 75 -13.81 -7.10 0.87
CA VAL A 75 -12.70 -6.89 -0.06
C VAL A 75 -13.23 -6.59 -1.45
N MET A 76 -14.21 -7.34 -1.96
CA MET A 76 -14.80 -7.10 -3.28
C MET A 76 -15.53 -5.76 -3.37
N GLN A 77 -16.12 -5.28 -2.28
CA GLN A 77 -16.77 -3.96 -2.23
C GLN A 77 -15.76 -2.81 -2.11
N ALA A 78 -14.65 -3.01 -1.40
CA ALA A 78 -13.60 -1.99 -1.20
C ALA A 78 -12.60 -1.92 -2.37
N LEU A 79 -12.42 -3.00 -3.12
CA LEU A 79 -11.50 -3.09 -4.27
C LEU A 79 -11.72 -1.98 -5.32
N PRO A 80 -12.94 -1.72 -5.83
CA PRO A 80 -13.15 -0.69 -6.86
C PRO A 80 -12.84 0.73 -6.37
N LEU A 81 -13.14 1.04 -5.11
CA LEU A 81 -12.82 2.35 -4.51
C LEU A 81 -11.31 2.55 -4.36
N TRP A 82 -10.58 1.49 -4.00
CA TRP A 82 -9.13 1.53 -3.88
C TRP A 82 -8.45 1.61 -5.25
N MET A 83 -8.99 0.91 -6.26
CA MET A 83 -8.53 1.01 -7.65
C MET A 83 -8.78 2.39 -8.26
N LYS A 84 -9.91 3.05 -7.96
CA LYS A 84 -10.21 4.41 -8.43
C LYS A 84 -9.18 5.43 -7.91
N HIS A 85 -8.80 5.35 -6.63
CA HIS A 85 -7.74 6.18 -6.06
C HIS A 85 -6.35 5.85 -6.64
N ARG A 86 -6.09 4.57 -6.94
CA ARG A 86 -4.82 4.16 -7.57
C ARG A 86 -4.70 4.63 -9.00
N GLN A 87 -5.78 4.60 -9.79
CA GLN A 87 -5.76 5.10 -11.18
C GLN A 87 -5.48 6.60 -11.24
N GLN A 88 -6.01 7.40 -10.31
CA GLN A 88 -5.69 8.82 -10.22
C GLN A 88 -4.23 9.11 -9.86
N LYS A 89 -3.54 8.15 -9.21
CA LYS A 89 -2.14 8.31 -8.77
C LYS A 89 -1.11 7.56 -9.63
N ALA A 90 -1.57 6.67 -10.52
CA ALA A 90 -0.73 5.79 -11.34
C ALA A 90 -0.49 6.31 -12.76
N GLU A 91 -1.09 7.43 -13.16
CA GLU A 91 -0.65 8.16 -14.33
C GLU A 91 0.68 8.84 -14.00
N SER A 92 1.77 8.09 -14.21
CA SER A 92 3.12 8.64 -14.21
C SER A 92 3.17 9.76 -15.24
N PRO A 93 3.74 10.94 -14.91
CA PRO A 93 3.64 12.10 -15.76
C PRO A 93 4.41 11.82 -17.06
N LYS A 94 3.68 11.55 -18.14
CA LYS A 94 4.19 11.90 -19.47
C LYS A 94 4.57 13.38 -19.41
N PRO A 95 5.68 13.81 -20.04
CA PRO A 95 6.07 15.20 -20.02
C PRO A 95 4.85 16.05 -20.40
N ALA A 96 4.39 16.87 -19.46
CA ALA A 96 3.22 17.70 -19.68
C ALA A 96 3.49 18.54 -20.91
N SER A 97 2.64 18.42 -21.93
CA SER A 97 2.76 19.26 -23.11
C SER A 97 2.66 20.72 -22.68
N LYS A 98 3.33 21.64 -23.38
CA LYS A 98 3.26 23.08 -23.09
C LYS A 98 1.79 23.57 -22.97
N LEU A 99 0.91 23.06 -23.83
CA LEU A 99 -0.54 23.32 -23.80
C LEU A 99 -1.19 22.96 -22.45
N ALA A 100 -0.79 21.86 -21.81
CA ALA A 100 -1.33 21.43 -20.53
C ALA A 100 -0.85 22.30 -19.36
N ILE A 101 0.38 22.82 -19.45
CA ILE A 101 0.91 23.78 -18.48
C ILE A 101 0.17 25.11 -18.60
N ASP A 102 -0.02 25.58 -19.84
CA ASP A 102 -0.75 26.82 -20.12
C ASP A 102 -2.21 26.73 -19.64
N GLU A 103 -2.90 25.61 -19.88
CA GLU A 103 -4.26 25.39 -19.36
C GLU A 103 -4.28 25.36 -17.82
N ALA A 104 -3.32 24.69 -17.17
CA ALA A 104 -3.25 24.65 -15.71
C ALA A 104 -3.00 26.04 -15.10
N LEU A 105 -2.17 26.88 -15.75
CA LEU A 105 -1.98 28.28 -15.36
C LEU A 105 -3.27 29.08 -15.49
N GLU A 106 -4.00 28.90 -16.60
CA GLU A 106 -5.29 29.56 -16.84
C GLU A 106 -6.35 29.17 -15.80
N VAL A 107 -6.43 27.89 -15.45
CA VAL A 107 -7.33 27.38 -14.40
C VAL A 107 -7.05 28.04 -13.04
N LEU A 108 -5.77 28.28 -12.71
CA LEU A 108 -5.38 28.99 -11.49
C LEU A 108 -5.40 30.52 -11.62
N GLY A 109 -5.65 31.05 -12.82
CA GLY A 109 -5.62 32.49 -13.10
C GLY A 109 -4.21 33.09 -12.99
N LEU A 110 -3.17 32.29 -13.21
CA LEU A 110 -1.78 32.71 -13.21
C LEU A 110 -1.33 33.04 -14.63
N LYS A 111 -0.47 34.05 -14.77
CA LYS A 111 0.16 34.44 -16.04
C LYS A 111 1.65 34.52 -15.86
N GLY A 112 2.39 33.78 -16.66
CA GLY A 112 3.85 33.75 -16.64
C GLY A 112 4.39 32.42 -17.14
N ASP A 113 5.71 32.28 -17.12
CA ASP A 113 6.42 31.08 -17.54
C ASP A 113 7.17 30.42 -16.36
N ILE A 114 6.78 29.20 -16.03
CA ILE A 114 7.45 28.38 -15.00
C ILE A 114 8.92 28.16 -15.34
N ARG A 115 9.24 27.97 -16.63
CA ARG A 115 10.61 27.67 -17.08
C ARG A 115 11.56 28.85 -16.94
N LYS A 116 11.00 30.06 -16.92
CA LYS A 116 11.75 31.30 -16.68
C LYS A 116 11.82 31.68 -15.20
N GLY A 117 11.17 30.91 -14.32
CA GLY A 117 11.08 31.21 -12.89
C GLY A 117 10.12 32.35 -12.54
N GLU A 118 9.23 32.74 -13.46
CA GLU A 118 8.24 33.80 -13.21
C GLU A 118 7.12 33.33 -12.26
N ILE A 119 6.87 32.01 -12.22
CA ILE A 119 5.88 31.37 -11.35
C ILE A 119 6.61 30.43 -10.40
N ASN A 120 6.38 30.61 -9.10
CA ASN A 120 6.93 29.76 -8.04
C ASN A 120 5.84 28.94 -7.34
N GLU A 121 6.26 27.99 -6.50
CA GLU A 121 5.35 27.09 -5.79
C GLU A 121 4.39 27.84 -4.85
N GLU A 122 4.85 28.93 -4.23
CA GLU A 122 4.05 29.76 -3.33
C GLU A 122 2.86 30.42 -4.07
N MET A 123 3.11 31.01 -5.24
CA MET A 123 2.07 31.61 -6.09
C MET A 123 1.00 30.60 -6.50
N VAL A 124 1.41 29.37 -6.84
CA VAL A 124 0.51 28.26 -7.19
C VAL A 124 -0.36 27.87 -6.00
N ASN A 125 0.24 27.69 -4.81
CA ASN A 125 -0.49 27.33 -3.60
C ASN A 125 -1.47 28.42 -3.14
N ASP A 126 -1.09 29.69 -3.26
CA ASP A 126 -1.95 30.82 -2.91
C ASP A 126 -3.12 31.01 -3.88
N ALA A 127 -2.91 30.83 -5.19
CA ALA A 127 -3.99 30.82 -6.18
C ALA A 127 -4.97 29.67 -5.92
N HIS A 128 -4.42 28.47 -5.68
CA HIS A 128 -5.20 27.29 -5.34
C HIS A 128 -6.08 27.49 -4.09
N ARG A 129 -5.49 27.99 -2.99
CA ARG A 129 -6.21 28.24 -1.73
C ARG A 129 -7.38 29.21 -1.94
N ARG A 130 -7.17 30.30 -2.71
CA ARG A 130 -8.21 31.29 -3.02
C ARG A 130 -9.36 30.68 -3.83
N LEU A 131 -9.06 29.81 -4.79
CA LEU A 131 -10.08 29.18 -5.64
C LEU A 131 -10.88 28.12 -4.89
N ILE A 132 -10.25 27.25 -4.11
CA ILE A 132 -10.93 26.23 -3.31
C ILE A 132 -11.82 26.87 -2.24
N GLN A 133 -11.38 27.95 -1.60
CA GLN A 133 -12.22 28.68 -0.64
C GLN A 133 -13.51 29.24 -1.25
N LYS A 134 -13.49 29.58 -2.55
CA LYS A 134 -14.66 30.07 -3.30
C LYS A 134 -15.54 28.95 -3.84
N LEU A 135 -14.95 27.83 -4.24
CA LEU A 135 -15.62 26.73 -4.96
C LEU A 135 -15.81 25.47 -4.10
N HIS A 136 -15.70 25.59 -2.78
CA HIS A 136 -15.82 24.46 -1.86
C HIS A 136 -17.20 23.76 -2.01
N PRO A 137 -17.26 22.43 -2.19
CA PRO A 137 -18.51 21.68 -2.35
C PRO A 137 -19.53 21.96 -1.25
N ASP A 138 -19.05 22.03 0.00
CA ASP A 138 -19.88 22.28 1.20
C ASP A 138 -20.56 23.65 1.24
N ARG A 139 -20.23 24.56 0.32
CA ARG A 139 -20.88 25.88 0.16
C ARG A 139 -21.70 26.00 -1.13
N GLY A 140 -22.08 24.87 -1.72
CA GLY A 140 -22.78 24.82 -3.01
C GLY A 140 -21.82 24.85 -4.22
N GLY A 141 -20.55 24.50 -4.02
CA GLY A 141 -19.53 24.42 -5.06
C GLY A 141 -19.65 23.17 -5.93
N ASN A 142 -19.02 23.19 -7.10
CA ASN A 142 -19.00 22.07 -8.04
C ASN A 142 -17.79 21.16 -7.80
N ASP A 143 -18.03 19.91 -7.39
CA ASP A 143 -17.01 18.87 -7.20
C ASP A 143 -16.06 18.73 -8.39
N TYR A 144 -16.58 18.87 -9.61
CA TYR A 144 -15.78 18.81 -10.83
C TYR A 144 -14.78 19.96 -10.94
N LEU A 145 -15.20 21.18 -10.59
CA LEU A 145 -14.30 22.34 -10.61
C LEU A 145 -13.24 22.24 -9.52
N ALA A 146 -13.62 21.81 -8.32
CA ALA A 146 -12.66 21.57 -7.24
C ALA A 146 -11.61 20.53 -7.66
N ALA A 147 -12.03 19.43 -8.30
CA ALA A 147 -11.12 18.43 -8.85
C ALA A 147 -10.21 19.00 -9.95
N LYS A 148 -10.73 19.82 -10.87
CA LYS A 148 -9.93 20.47 -11.93
C LYS A 148 -8.89 21.43 -11.35
N ILE A 149 -9.22 22.16 -10.28
CA ILE A 149 -8.31 23.06 -9.57
C ILE A 149 -7.19 22.29 -8.85
N ASN A 150 -7.52 21.15 -8.22
CA ASN A 150 -6.53 20.27 -7.60
C ASN A 150 -5.54 19.73 -8.65
N GLN A 151 -6.05 19.25 -9.78
CA GLN A 151 -5.22 18.73 -10.88
C GLN A 151 -4.27 19.79 -11.44
N ALA A 152 -4.77 21.02 -11.68
CA ALA A 152 -3.94 22.12 -12.17
C ALA A 152 -2.80 22.45 -11.20
N ARG A 153 -3.08 22.53 -9.89
CA ARG A 153 -2.07 22.76 -8.86
C ARG A 153 -0.99 21.67 -8.88
N ASP A 154 -1.40 20.40 -8.85
CA ASP A 154 -0.47 19.27 -8.74
C ASP A 154 0.44 19.17 -9.97
N LEU A 155 -0.08 19.44 -11.17
CA LEU A 155 0.71 19.51 -12.41
C LEU A 155 1.75 20.63 -12.37
N LEU A 156 1.37 21.83 -11.95
CA LEU A 156 2.29 22.97 -11.90
C LEU A 156 3.39 22.78 -10.85
N ILE A 157 3.06 22.22 -9.68
CA ILE A 157 4.05 21.89 -8.64
C ILE A 157 5.05 20.86 -9.16
N ALA A 158 4.58 19.80 -9.82
CA ALA A 158 5.47 18.78 -10.39
C ALA A 158 6.42 19.37 -11.45
N GLU A 159 5.92 20.27 -12.30
CA GLU A 159 6.76 20.94 -13.31
C GLU A 159 7.75 21.92 -12.67
N ILE A 160 7.36 22.69 -11.65
CA ILE A 160 8.27 23.58 -10.91
C ILE A 160 9.40 22.78 -10.25
N GLN A 161 9.07 21.67 -9.58
CA GLN A 161 10.06 20.80 -8.93
C GLN A 161 11.06 20.21 -9.92
N LYS A 162 10.64 19.91 -11.16
CA LYS A 162 11.53 19.42 -12.22
C LYS A 162 12.59 20.45 -12.63
N TYR A 163 12.28 21.74 -12.57
CA TYR A 163 13.22 22.82 -12.91
C TYR A 163 14.00 23.37 -11.69
N GLN A 164 13.62 22.96 -10.48
CA GLN A 164 14.34 23.29 -9.23
C GLN A 164 15.34 22.21 -8.79
N GLN A 165 15.31 21.02 -9.40
CA GLN A 165 16.32 19.99 -9.15
C GLN A 165 17.61 20.33 -9.91
N PRO A 166 18.78 20.35 -9.23
CA PRO A 166 20.07 20.69 -9.82
C PRO A 166 20.58 19.67 -10.85
#